data_AF-A0A4P7W0N3-F1
#
_entry.id   AF-A0A4P7W0N3-F1
#
_cell.length_a   1.000
_cell.length_b   1.000
_cell.length_c   1.000
_cell.angle_alpha   90.00
_cell.angle_beta   90.00
_cell.angle_gamma   90.00
#
_symmetry.space_group_name_H-M   'P 1'
#
loop_
_entity.id
_entity.type
_entity.pdbx_description
1 polymer ?
#
loop_
_entity_poly.entity_id
_entity_poly.type
_entity_poly.pdbx_seq_one_letter_code
_entity_poly.pdbx_strand_id
1 'polypeptide(L)'
;MSNALTQYIGLFEQNHETVCANSAGKLNTLRDEALAQLRDAHLPDKNCEGFEKTSIDEMFSPDYGVNISRVNIPVDVAASFKCDVPSLSTLLGLVINDSFHPTSKLESKLPEGVFFGSLKRAASELPEIVNRYYGEIAPMGEASVALNTLLAQDGVLIYVPVELRFSVRCSLSISFRRLFHWPLSVVC
;
A
#
# COMPACT_ATOMS: atom_id res chain seq x y z
N MET A 1 24.61 -4.13 15.57
CA MET A 1 23.59 -3.13 15.22
C MET A 1 22.31 -3.88 14.93
N SER A 2 21.18 -3.48 15.52
CA SER A 2 19.89 -4.12 15.20
C SER A 2 19.43 -3.64 13.83
N ASN A 3 19.26 -4.55 12.88
CA ASN A 3 18.67 -4.23 11.57
C ASN A 3 17.15 -4.14 11.74
N ALA A 4 16.55 -2.99 11.41
CA ALA A 4 15.10 -2.82 11.53
C ALA A 4 14.31 -3.85 10.70
N LEU A 5 14.87 -4.32 9.59
CA LEU A 5 14.22 -5.32 8.72
C LEU A 5 14.05 -6.68 9.39
N THR A 6 14.91 -7.07 10.33
CA THR A 6 14.84 -8.38 10.99
C THR A 6 13.48 -8.62 11.65
N GLN A 7 12.87 -7.59 12.25
CA GLN A 7 11.57 -7.72 12.89
C GLN A 7 10.44 -7.96 11.89
N TYR A 8 10.50 -7.30 10.73
CA TYR A 8 9.47 -7.40 9.68
C TYR A 8 9.59 -8.69 8.89
N ILE A 9 10.82 -9.14 8.62
CA ILE A 9 11.11 -10.46 8.06
C ILE A 9 10.55 -11.52 9.00
N GLY A 10 10.88 -11.45 10.30
CA GLY A 10 10.38 -12.40 11.29
C GLY A 10 8.85 -12.38 11.41
N LEU A 11 8.23 -11.20 11.34
CA LEU A 11 6.78 -11.06 11.34
C LEU A 11 6.14 -11.74 10.13
N PHE A 12 6.70 -11.55 8.94
CA PHE A 12 6.23 -12.19 7.72
C PHE A 12 6.40 -13.72 7.80
N GLU A 13 7.59 -14.21 8.15
CA GLU A 13 7.88 -15.65 8.22
C GLU A 13 6.94 -16.37 9.20
N GLN A 14 6.63 -15.75 10.34
CA GLN A 14 5.69 -16.30 11.33
C GLN A 14 4.23 -16.27 10.87
N ASN A 15 3.86 -15.41 9.92
CA ASN A 15 2.47 -15.16 9.51
C ASN A 15 2.25 -15.33 8.00
N HIS A 16 3.15 -16.04 7.31
CA HIS A 16 3.18 -16.14 5.85
C HIS A 16 1.81 -16.48 5.25
N GLU A 17 1.16 -17.52 5.78
CA GLU A 17 -0.15 -17.97 5.33
C GLU A 17 -1.22 -16.90 5.51
N THR A 18 -1.25 -16.24 6.66
CA THR A 18 -2.20 -15.15 6.96
C THR A 18 -1.99 -13.97 6.02
N VAL A 19 -0.74 -13.58 5.77
CA VAL A 19 -0.40 -12.50 4.83
C VAL A 19 -0.93 -12.84 3.44
N CYS A 20 -0.66 -14.05 2.96
CA CYS A 20 -1.09 -14.53 1.65
C CYS A 20 -2.60 -14.62 1.51
N ALA A 21 -3.30 -15.15 2.51
CA ALA A 21 -4.75 -15.29 2.53
C ALA A 21 -5.47 -13.93 2.52
N ASN A 22 -4.86 -12.93 3.14
CA ASN A 22 -5.39 -11.58 3.20
C ASN A 22 -4.96 -10.70 2.01
N SER A 23 -4.24 -11.23 1.04
CA SER A 23 -3.77 -10.53 -0.17
C SER A 23 -4.34 -11.16 -1.46
N ALA A 24 -3.66 -11.02 -2.60
CA ALA A 24 -4.11 -11.51 -3.90
C ALA A 24 -2.99 -12.18 -4.70
N GLY A 25 -3.37 -12.97 -5.70
CA GLY A 25 -2.50 -13.87 -6.48
C GLY A 25 -1.17 -13.24 -6.90
N LYS A 26 -1.19 -12.25 -7.80
CA LYS A 26 0.03 -11.60 -8.30
C LYS A 26 0.90 -11.01 -7.19
N LEU A 27 0.30 -10.40 -6.17
CA LEU A 27 1.03 -9.83 -5.04
C LEU A 27 1.79 -10.93 -4.28
N ASN A 28 1.14 -12.08 -4.07
CA ASN A 28 1.75 -13.22 -3.38
C ASN A 28 2.95 -13.78 -4.16
N THR A 29 2.93 -13.74 -5.50
CA THR A 29 4.01 -14.32 -6.32
C THR A 29 5.38 -13.65 -6.16
N LEU A 30 5.42 -12.39 -5.73
CA LEU A 30 6.67 -11.62 -5.60
C LEU A 30 7.27 -11.68 -4.19
N ARG A 31 6.61 -12.32 -3.24
CA ARG A 31 7.04 -12.29 -1.83
C ARG A 31 8.31 -13.06 -1.56
N ASP A 32 8.50 -14.21 -2.21
CA ASP A 32 9.70 -15.01 -2.02
C ASP A 32 10.94 -14.27 -2.55
N GLU A 33 10.79 -13.57 -3.68
CA GLU A 33 11.82 -12.70 -4.23
C GLU A 33 12.11 -11.52 -3.28
N ALA A 34 11.07 -10.82 -2.83
CA ALA A 34 11.21 -9.73 -1.88
C ALA A 34 11.88 -10.16 -0.57
N LEU A 35 11.50 -11.32 -0.04
CA LEU A 35 12.11 -11.91 1.16
C LEU A 35 13.60 -12.17 0.93
N ALA A 36 13.97 -12.75 -0.22
CA ALA A 36 15.35 -13.03 -0.56
C ALA A 36 16.18 -11.73 -0.64
N GLN A 37 15.65 -10.67 -1.25
CA GLN A 37 16.33 -9.37 -1.30
C GLN A 37 16.55 -8.77 0.10
N LEU A 38 15.62 -8.99 1.03
CA LEU A 38 15.70 -8.39 2.36
C LEU A 38 16.67 -9.09 3.32
N ARG A 39 17.04 -10.36 3.09
CA ARG A 39 17.87 -11.13 4.04
C ARG A 39 19.23 -10.48 4.29
N ASP A 40 19.84 -9.91 3.25
CA ASP A 40 21.15 -9.27 3.32
C ASP A 40 21.06 -7.74 3.15
N ALA A 41 19.85 -7.18 3.11
CA ALA A 41 19.63 -5.74 2.96
C ALA A 41 19.62 -5.01 4.31
N HIS A 42 19.77 -3.70 4.21
CA HIS A 42 19.55 -2.76 5.29
C HIS A 42 18.76 -1.57 4.76
N LEU A 43 17.89 -0.98 5.60
CA LEU A 43 17.30 0.30 5.26
C LEU A 43 18.38 1.38 5.27
N PRO A 44 18.24 2.45 4.47
CA PRO A 44 19.22 3.53 4.47
C PRO A 44 19.35 4.18 5.85
N ASP A 45 20.59 4.40 6.28
CA ASP A 45 20.93 5.14 7.49
C ASP A 45 21.54 6.51 7.14
N LYS A 46 21.98 7.27 8.15
CA LYS A 46 22.60 8.60 7.94
C LYS A 46 23.95 8.56 7.22
N ASN A 47 24.53 7.38 7.00
CA ASN A 47 25.77 7.20 6.27
C ASN A 47 25.54 6.92 4.76
N CYS A 48 24.28 6.71 4.35
CA CYS A 48 23.91 6.56 2.95
C CYS A 48 23.73 7.92 2.27
N GLU A 49 24.16 8.00 1.00
CA GLU A 49 23.95 9.19 0.16
C GLU A 49 22.46 9.51 0.03
N GLY A 50 22.09 10.78 0.25
CA GLY A 50 20.70 11.26 0.23
C GLY A 50 19.93 11.05 1.53
N PHE A 51 20.54 10.41 2.55
CA PHE A 51 19.93 10.13 3.86
C PHE A 51 20.70 10.78 5.02
N GLU A 52 21.61 11.71 4.75
CA GLU A 52 22.55 12.29 5.73
C GLU A 52 21.87 12.97 6.93
N LYS A 53 20.58 13.31 6.80
CA LYS A 53 19.76 13.96 7.83
C LYS A 53 18.71 13.04 8.45
N THR A 54 18.42 11.90 7.84
CA THR A 54 17.28 11.04 8.22
C THR A 54 17.66 9.58 8.05
N SER A 55 17.70 8.82 9.15
CA SER A 55 17.89 7.37 9.09
C SER A 55 16.54 6.68 8.97
N ILE A 56 16.32 5.97 7.86
CA ILE A 56 15.11 5.17 7.66
C ILE A 56 15.15 3.93 8.54
N ASP A 57 16.34 3.35 8.74
CA ASP A 57 16.53 2.22 9.66
C ASP A 57 16.15 2.58 11.11
N GLU A 58 16.60 3.74 11.62
CA GLU A 58 16.21 4.22 12.95
C GLU A 58 14.69 4.49 13.02
N MET A 59 14.11 5.05 11.94
CA MET A 59 12.67 5.27 11.86
C MET A 59 11.88 3.98 11.89
N PHE A 60 12.41 2.86 11.37
CA PHE A 60 11.71 1.57 11.32
C PHE A 60 12.08 0.62 12.46
N SER A 61 13.02 1.02 13.32
CA SER A 61 13.46 0.20 14.44
C SER A 61 12.37 -0.06 15.49
N PRO A 62 11.48 0.89 15.84
CA PRO A 62 10.43 0.60 16.82
C PRO A 62 9.39 -0.40 16.27
N ASP A 63 8.91 -1.29 17.14
CA ASP A 63 7.77 -2.15 16.79
C ASP A 63 6.51 -1.30 16.67
N TYR A 64 6.08 -1.15 15.43
CA TYR A 64 4.89 -0.38 15.09
C TYR A 64 3.62 -1.19 15.08
N GLY A 65 3.60 -2.50 15.29
CA GLY A 65 2.36 -3.28 15.27
C GLY A 65 1.65 -3.25 13.91
N VAL A 66 1.99 -4.20 13.02
CA VAL A 66 1.35 -4.32 11.69
C VAL A 66 0.08 -5.16 11.78
N ASN A 67 -1.01 -4.70 11.16
CA ASN A 67 -2.30 -5.39 11.16
C ASN A 67 -2.39 -6.52 10.11
N ILE A 68 -1.54 -7.54 10.26
CA ILE A 68 -1.45 -8.68 9.33
C ILE A 68 -2.79 -9.43 9.19
N SER A 69 -3.55 -9.54 10.27
CA SER A 69 -4.83 -10.25 10.29
C SER A 69 -6.00 -9.44 9.72
N ARG A 70 -5.77 -8.19 9.28
CA ARG A 70 -6.80 -7.29 8.75
C ARG A 70 -7.99 -7.15 9.71
N VAL A 71 -7.71 -7.10 11.02
CA VAL A 71 -8.75 -6.89 12.03
C VAL A 71 -9.45 -5.57 11.72
N ASN A 72 -10.78 -5.63 11.59
CA ASN A 72 -11.59 -4.46 11.31
C ASN A 72 -11.55 -3.54 12.53
N ILE A 73 -10.82 -2.44 12.40
CA ILE A 73 -10.79 -1.38 13.40
C ILE A 73 -11.86 -0.38 12.97
N PRO A 74 -12.98 -0.26 13.70
CA PRO A 74 -14.08 0.59 13.28
C PRO A 74 -13.59 2.04 13.14
N VAL A 75 -13.60 2.54 11.91
CA VAL A 75 -13.25 3.92 11.60
C VAL A 75 -14.52 4.69 11.29
N ASP A 76 -14.76 5.75 12.04
CA ASP A 76 -15.74 6.75 11.65
C ASP A 76 -15.14 7.58 10.50
N VAL A 77 -15.42 7.13 9.28
CA VAL A 77 -15.03 7.77 8.02
C VAL A 77 -15.63 9.18 7.94
N ALA A 78 -16.85 9.38 8.47
CA ALA A 78 -17.56 10.65 8.42
C ALA A 78 -16.98 11.69 9.40
N ALA A 79 -16.50 11.25 10.58
CA ALA A 79 -15.83 12.14 11.53
C ALA A 79 -14.38 12.47 11.15
N SER A 80 -13.70 11.56 10.44
CA SER A 80 -12.28 11.73 10.10
C SER A 80 -12.05 12.60 8.85
N PHE A 81 -13.06 12.78 8.01
CA PHE A 81 -12.98 13.61 6.80
C PHE A 81 -14.18 14.54 6.65
N LYS A 82 -14.20 15.61 7.46
CA LYS A 82 -14.75 16.89 7.01
C LYS A 82 -13.68 17.54 6.13
N CYS A 83 -13.62 17.19 4.85
CA CYS A 83 -12.84 18.01 3.92
C CYS A 83 -13.46 19.42 3.92
N ASP A 84 -12.84 20.35 4.63
CA ASP A 84 -13.07 21.80 4.55
C ASP A 84 -12.58 22.37 3.21
N VAL A 85 -12.86 21.66 2.11
CA VAL A 85 -12.68 22.16 0.75
C VAL A 85 -14.05 22.25 0.12
N PRO A 86 -14.76 23.38 0.33
CA PRO A 86 -16.04 23.61 -0.31
C PRO A 86 -15.86 23.49 -1.83
N SER A 87 -16.85 22.92 -2.53
CA SER A 87 -17.00 22.99 -3.99
C SER A 87 -16.02 22.20 -4.90
N LEU A 88 -15.53 21.03 -4.49
CA LEU A 88 -14.90 20.07 -5.42
C LEU A 88 -15.81 18.86 -5.70
N SER A 89 -16.30 18.75 -6.95
CA SER A 89 -17.02 17.60 -7.47
C SER A 89 -16.07 16.45 -7.84
N THR A 90 -15.40 15.88 -6.83
CA THR A 90 -14.42 14.80 -7.00
C THR A 90 -14.97 13.43 -6.60
N LEU A 91 -14.56 12.39 -7.32
CA LEU A 91 -14.73 11.00 -6.90
C LEU A 91 -13.64 10.65 -5.89
N LEU A 92 -14.04 10.31 -4.67
CA LEU A 92 -13.14 10.12 -3.55
C LEU A 92 -12.96 8.64 -3.22
N GLY A 93 -11.72 8.17 -3.28
CA GLY A 93 -11.29 6.92 -2.67
C GLY A 93 -10.49 7.21 -1.40
N LEU A 94 -10.66 6.37 -0.38
CA LEU A 94 -9.93 6.49 0.88
C LEU A 94 -9.00 5.29 1.05
N VAL A 95 -7.77 5.54 1.49
CA VAL A 95 -6.92 4.48 2.03
C VAL A 95 -6.83 4.72 3.53
N ILE A 96 -7.23 3.73 4.32
CA ILE A 96 -7.17 3.79 5.77
C ILE A 96 -6.14 2.75 6.21
N ASN A 97 -5.03 3.24 6.76
CA ASN A 97 -3.80 2.46 6.95
C ASN A 97 -3.28 1.89 5.62
N ASP A 98 -3.59 0.64 5.33
CA ASP A 98 -3.11 -0.11 4.16
C ASP A 98 -4.26 -0.83 3.43
N SER A 99 -5.51 -0.40 3.62
CA SER A 99 -6.71 -0.93 2.95
C SER A 99 -7.45 0.17 2.19
N PHE A 100 -8.00 -0.15 1.02
CA PHE A 100 -8.85 0.77 0.28
C PHE A 100 -10.31 0.70 0.73
N HIS A 101 -10.92 1.86 0.93
CA HIS A 101 -12.30 2.06 1.32
C HIS A 101 -13.00 2.99 0.33
N PRO A 102 -13.93 2.49 -0.49
CA PRO A 102 -14.69 3.33 -1.42
C PRO A 102 -15.66 4.23 -0.64
N THR A 103 -15.83 5.47 -1.10
CA THR A 103 -16.98 6.27 -0.67
C THR A 103 -18.24 5.82 -1.40
N SER A 104 -19.42 6.02 -0.80
CA SER A 104 -20.70 5.55 -1.35
C SER A 104 -21.01 6.05 -2.77
N LYS A 105 -20.38 7.14 -3.21
CA LYS A 105 -20.58 7.75 -4.53
C LYS A 105 -19.46 7.43 -5.53
N LEU A 106 -18.42 6.71 -5.13
CA LEU A 106 -17.26 6.46 -5.99
C LEU A 106 -17.66 5.60 -7.18
N GLU A 107 -18.03 4.34 -6.93
CA GLU A 107 -18.28 3.36 -7.99
C GLU A 107 -19.45 3.75 -8.90
N SER A 108 -20.53 4.28 -8.32
CA SER A 108 -21.74 4.68 -9.07
C SER A 108 -21.53 5.85 -10.04
N LYS A 109 -20.39 6.54 -9.96
CA LYS A 109 -20.07 7.70 -10.79
C LYS A 109 -18.83 7.51 -11.65
N LEU A 110 -18.15 6.37 -11.55
CA LEU A 110 -17.06 6.05 -12.46
C LEU A 110 -17.63 5.82 -13.86
N PRO A 111 -17.01 6.38 -14.91
CA PRO A 111 -17.34 6.02 -16.28
C PRO A 111 -17.17 4.51 -16.50
N GLU A 112 -17.98 3.94 -17.39
CA GLU A 112 -17.86 2.54 -17.77
C GLU A 112 -16.43 2.22 -18.24
N GLY A 113 -15.87 1.12 -17.75
CA GLY A 113 -14.50 0.68 -18.05
C GLY A 113 -13.40 1.31 -17.17
N VAL A 114 -13.68 2.38 -16.41
CA VAL A 114 -12.71 2.93 -15.44
C VAL A 114 -12.78 2.13 -14.14
N PHE A 115 -11.63 1.74 -13.61
CA PHE A 115 -11.51 1.12 -12.30
C PHE A 115 -10.82 2.08 -11.33
N PHE A 116 -11.42 2.30 -10.17
CA PHE A 116 -10.79 2.99 -9.06
C PHE A 116 -11.17 2.26 -7.76
N GLY A 117 -10.26 1.43 -7.27
CA GLY A 117 -10.57 0.51 -6.18
C GLY A 117 -9.34 -0.11 -5.50
N SER A 118 -9.64 -1.06 -4.61
CA SER A 118 -8.65 -1.93 -3.97
C SER A 118 -7.81 -2.66 -5.01
N LEU A 119 -6.49 -2.67 -4.84
CA LEU A 119 -5.58 -3.47 -5.64
C LEU A 119 -5.83 -4.97 -5.44
N LYS A 120 -6.15 -5.40 -4.21
CA LYS A 120 -6.53 -6.79 -3.94
C LYS A 120 -7.76 -7.20 -4.74
N ARG A 121 -8.79 -6.34 -4.81
CA ARG A 121 -9.99 -6.56 -5.65
C ARG A 121 -9.62 -6.58 -7.14
N ALA A 122 -8.82 -5.62 -7.57
CA ALA A 122 -8.38 -5.53 -8.96
C ALA A 122 -7.61 -6.76 -9.44
N ALA A 123 -6.82 -7.38 -8.58
CA ALA A 123 -6.09 -8.60 -8.92
C ALA A 123 -7.01 -9.79 -9.26
N SER A 124 -8.26 -9.76 -8.78
CA SER A 124 -9.30 -10.74 -9.11
C SER A 124 -10.16 -10.31 -10.29
N GLU A 125 -10.50 -9.02 -10.41
CA GLU A 125 -11.42 -8.50 -11.43
C GLU A 125 -10.75 -8.11 -12.75
N LEU A 126 -9.47 -7.71 -12.70
CA LEU A 126 -8.64 -7.26 -13.82
C LEU A 126 -7.26 -7.94 -13.78
N PRO A 127 -7.18 -9.29 -13.71
CA PRO A 127 -5.93 -10.01 -13.54
C PRO A 127 -4.94 -9.72 -14.68
N GLU A 128 -5.40 -9.49 -15.90
CA GLU A 128 -4.56 -9.14 -17.05
C GLU A 128 -3.82 -7.80 -16.87
N ILE A 129 -4.47 -6.82 -16.23
CA ILE A 129 -3.85 -5.51 -15.96
C ILE A 129 -2.86 -5.66 -14.81
N VAL A 130 -3.29 -6.27 -13.70
CA VAL A 130 -2.44 -6.40 -12.50
C VAL A 130 -1.21 -7.27 -12.78
N ASN A 131 -1.38 -8.40 -13.47
CA ASN A 131 -0.26 -9.30 -13.81
C ASN A 131 0.77 -8.64 -14.71
N ARG A 132 0.35 -7.71 -15.56
CA ARG A 132 1.20 -7.03 -16.53
C ARG A 132 2.05 -5.92 -15.92
N TYR A 133 1.58 -5.25 -14.87
CA TYR A 133 2.23 -4.04 -14.36
C TYR A 133 2.72 -4.14 -12.91
N TYR A 134 2.15 -5.02 -12.09
CA TYR A 134 2.55 -5.11 -10.69
C TYR A 134 3.96 -5.72 -10.54
N GLY A 135 4.86 -4.96 -9.92
CA GLY A 135 6.26 -5.34 -9.69
C GLY A 135 7.22 -5.00 -10.84
N GLU A 136 6.78 -4.28 -11.87
CA GLU A 136 7.60 -4.06 -13.08
C GLU A 136 8.41 -2.74 -13.05
N ILE A 137 7.93 -1.72 -12.34
CA ILE A 137 8.52 -0.36 -12.37
C ILE A 137 9.44 -0.12 -11.18
N ALA A 138 8.97 -0.46 -9.97
CA ALA A 138 9.73 -0.24 -8.74
C ALA A 138 10.84 -1.29 -8.62
N PRO A 139 12.10 -0.90 -8.39
CA PRO A 139 13.22 -1.83 -8.40
C PRO A 139 13.24 -2.70 -7.15
N MET A 140 13.09 -4.02 -7.31
CA MET A 140 13.06 -4.98 -6.20
C MET A 140 14.34 -5.00 -5.36
N GLY A 141 15.46 -4.51 -5.90
CA GLY A 141 16.72 -4.38 -5.16
C GLY A 141 16.74 -3.25 -4.12
N GLU A 142 15.76 -2.34 -4.13
CA GLU A 142 15.63 -1.33 -3.08
C GLU A 142 14.94 -1.92 -1.85
N ALA A 143 15.58 -1.82 -0.68
CA ALA A 143 15.08 -2.42 0.56
C ALA A 143 13.67 -1.94 0.96
N SER A 144 13.33 -0.68 0.68
CA SER A 144 11.99 -0.12 0.90
C SER A 144 10.93 -0.74 -0.02
N VAL A 145 11.28 -0.97 -1.28
CA VAL A 145 10.40 -1.62 -2.27
C VAL A 145 10.18 -3.08 -1.87
N ALA A 146 11.25 -3.83 -1.62
CA ALA A 146 11.16 -5.22 -1.19
C ALA A 146 10.36 -5.36 0.12
N LEU A 147 10.55 -4.47 1.10
CA LEU A 147 9.77 -4.49 2.34
C LEU A 147 8.28 -4.27 2.09
N ASN A 148 7.92 -3.31 1.23
CA ASN A 148 6.52 -3.10 0.85
C ASN A 148 5.95 -4.30 0.10
N THR A 149 6.67 -4.87 -0.86
CA THR A 149 6.23 -6.06 -1.60
C THR A 149 6.01 -7.26 -0.67
N LEU A 150 6.90 -7.46 0.31
CA LEU A 150 6.80 -8.54 1.28
C LEU A 150 5.50 -8.44 2.10
N LEU A 151 5.16 -7.23 2.58
CA LEU A 151 4.05 -7.01 3.51
C LEU A 151 2.74 -6.56 2.84
N ALA A 152 2.74 -6.21 1.55
CA ALA A 152 1.56 -5.70 0.86
C ALA A 152 0.42 -6.73 0.82
N GLN A 153 -0.72 -6.35 1.40
CA GLN A 153 -1.94 -7.14 1.41
C GLN A 153 -3.11 -6.47 0.65
N ASP A 154 -3.02 -5.17 0.41
CA ASP A 154 -3.92 -4.39 -0.42
C ASP A 154 -3.19 -3.11 -0.88
N GLY A 155 -3.85 -2.30 -1.69
CA GLY A 155 -3.34 -1.05 -2.23
C GLY A 155 -4.43 -0.38 -3.07
N VAL A 156 -4.04 0.49 -3.98
CA VAL A 156 -4.98 1.20 -4.85
C VAL A 156 -4.62 0.93 -6.30
N LEU A 157 -5.61 0.54 -7.11
CA LEU A 157 -5.49 0.57 -8.56
C LEU A 157 -6.43 1.64 -9.11
N ILE A 158 -5.87 2.52 -9.94
CA ILE A 158 -6.63 3.43 -10.81
C ILE A 158 -6.29 3.05 -12.24
N TYR A 159 -7.27 2.51 -12.96
CA TYR A 159 -7.12 2.11 -14.36
C TYR A 159 -8.10 2.90 -15.24
N VAL A 160 -7.56 3.51 -16.29
CA VAL A 160 -8.32 4.28 -17.29
C VAL A 160 -8.00 3.70 -18.68
N PRO A 161 -8.99 3.12 -19.37
CA PRO A 161 -8.85 2.71 -20.77
C PRO A 161 -8.41 3.85 -21.69
N VAL A 162 -7.54 3.55 -22.64
CA VAL A 162 -6.93 4.53 -23.57
C VAL A 162 -7.98 5.35 -24.35
N GLU A 163 -9.10 4.73 -24.69
CA GLU A 163 -10.16 5.30 -25.51
C GLU A 163 -11.07 6.26 -24.72
N LEU A 164 -10.98 6.27 -23.39
CA LEU A 164 -11.87 7.05 -22.54
C LEU A 164 -11.25 8.41 -22.19
N ARG A 165 -11.98 9.46 -22.56
CA ARG A 165 -11.77 10.82 -22.05
C ARG A 165 -12.94 11.19 -21.16
N PHE A 166 -12.68 11.52 -19.91
CA PHE A 166 -13.70 12.03 -18.99
C PHE A 166 -13.18 13.24 -18.22
N SER A 167 -14.07 14.18 -17.88
CA SER A 167 -13.73 15.44 -17.20
C SER A 167 -13.92 15.38 -15.68
N VAL A 168 -14.23 14.20 -15.14
CA VAL A 168 -14.45 14.00 -13.70
C VAL A 168 -13.10 13.86 -13.00
N ARG A 169 -12.88 14.62 -11.93
CA ARG A 169 -11.65 14.52 -11.15
C ARG A 169 -11.77 13.36 -10.15
N CYS A 170 -10.80 12.45 -10.19
CA CYS A 170 -10.62 11.43 -9.16
C CYS A 170 -9.61 11.94 -8.13
N SER A 171 -9.94 11.79 -6.86
CA SER A 171 -9.09 12.16 -5.73
C SER A 171 -8.88 10.94 -4.85
N LEU A 172 -7.63 10.64 -4.52
CA LEU A 172 -7.26 9.66 -3.51
C LEU A 172 -6.86 10.39 -2.23
N SER A 173 -7.47 10.06 -1.11
CA SER A 173 -7.03 10.52 0.20
C SER A 173 -6.47 9.35 0.99
N ILE A 174 -5.23 9.48 1.45
CA ILE A 174 -4.57 8.46 2.26
C ILE A 174 -4.54 8.95 3.70
N SER A 175 -5.17 8.18 4.59
CA SER A 175 -5.26 8.43 6.02
C SER A 175 -4.57 7.33 6.79
N PHE A 176 -3.56 7.69 7.55
CA PHE A 176 -2.95 6.80 8.52
C PHE A 176 -3.48 7.18 9.89
N ARG A 177 -4.29 6.32 10.51
CA ARG A 177 -4.62 6.51 11.93
C ARG A 177 -3.43 5.97 12.73
N ARG A 178 -2.81 6.85 13.52
CA ARG A 178 -1.89 6.46 14.60
C ARG A 178 -2.66 5.68 15.66
N LEU A 179 -2.92 4.40 15.42
CA LEU A 179 -3.04 3.42 16.50
C LEU A 179 -1.69 2.79 16.82
N PHE A 180 -0.76 2.91 15.87
CA PHE A 180 0.50 2.20 15.77
C PHE A 180 1.44 3.09 14.92
N HIS A 181 2.67 3.35 15.40
CA HIS A 181 3.52 4.49 14.97
C HIS A 181 4.17 4.33 13.58
N TRP A 182 3.50 3.81 12.55
CA TRP A 182 4.13 3.59 11.23
C TRP A 182 4.52 4.92 10.51
N PRO A 183 5.80 5.13 10.11
CA PRO A 183 6.26 6.42 9.62
C PRO A 183 6.46 6.55 8.10
N LEU A 184 6.04 5.58 7.27
CA LEU A 184 6.26 5.68 5.82
C LEU A 184 5.11 5.14 4.98
N SER A 185 4.62 6.01 4.10
CA SER A 185 3.80 5.70 2.94
C SER A 185 4.75 5.56 1.75
N VAL A 186 5.01 4.34 1.27
CA VAL A 186 5.54 4.16 -0.08
C VAL A 186 4.33 3.90 -0.96
N VAL A 187 3.89 4.93 -1.67
CA VAL A 187 3.00 4.76 -2.82
C VAL A 187 3.88 4.16 -3.92
N CYS A 188 3.69 2.88 -4.23
CA CYS A 188 4.10 2.33 -5.53
C CYS A 188 3.09 2.76 -6.59
#